data_AF-A0A821QK16-F1
#
_entry.id   AF-A0A821QK16-F1
#
_cell.length_a   1.000
_cell.length_b   1.000
_cell.length_c   1.000
_cell.angle_alpha   90.00
_cell.angle_beta   90.00
_cell.angle_gamma   90.00
#
_symmetry.space_group_name_H-M   'P 1'
#
loop_
_entity.id
_entity.type
_entity.pdbx_description
1 polymer ?
#
loop_
_entity_poly.entity_id
_entity_poly.type
_entity_poly.pdbx_seq_one_letter_code
_entity_poly.pdbx_strand_id
1 'polypeptide(L)'
;MTDEKQALVEKIIKDVHNVLSKTAELYAFDIVPVETNFRNKSPVMCIENCLGLESWCVKQVYLHSYTELMDKACFQTQKKCRQVLDSETLLRLLNVTLLINPDLSVLWNKRKEMVQELLLDTSSELKFTRLVLSRKPKCNDAFSHRRWILGTYLNNHQINYLESLINTELIVCDLTADKCPNNYHSWSHRLWFINKLKNIIKQNDMHALYIKEYNFSERWMSKHVSDFSCFHYRQFCIKNIYNLSNVSWKTFENSLDINFRKVLVCLLAKNFPKDRTIQASEQDLVSYSEENLMKFLLSYNNSCSCNVDSVSLCRKFELLCYELTLNSELLRFYKHHESMWYHRRFILHEIIEMMYDHFGLFRHNGVLVKKSCKYCKTTDLKQKQAKIIRSHGDCLYKSVLFQVIIKHEKKFIQESEEDKHAVRHEKYLKLIQGLNNLM
;
A
#
# COMPACT_ATOMS: atom_id res chain seq x y z
N MET A 1 -19.77 47.65 16.69
CA MET A 1 -18.66 46.70 16.97
C MET A 1 -18.81 45.33 16.31
N THR A 2 -20.02 44.89 15.93
CA THR A 2 -20.26 43.65 15.16
C THR A 2 -19.85 43.80 13.69
N ASP A 3 -20.19 44.93 13.08
CA ASP A 3 -20.06 45.11 11.63
C ASP A 3 -18.60 45.27 11.18
N GLU A 4 -17.76 45.96 11.95
CA GLU A 4 -16.32 46.07 11.67
C GLU A 4 -15.60 44.72 11.75
N LYS A 5 -15.99 43.87 12.73
CA LYS A 5 -15.45 42.51 12.87
C LYS A 5 -15.87 41.63 11.70
N GLN A 6 -17.13 41.76 11.27
CA GLN A 6 -17.63 41.04 10.11
C GLN A 6 -16.93 41.48 8.82
N ALA A 7 -16.78 42.78 8.59
CA ALA A 7 -16.06 43.32 7.43
C ALA A 7 -14.59 42.84 7.38
N LEU A 8 -13.93 42.76 8.54
CA LEU A 8 -12.58 42.19 8.64
C LEU A 8 -12.55 40.71 8.25
N VAL A 9 -13.49 39.91 8.75
CA VAL A 9 -13.59 38.47 8.41
C VAL A 9 -13.84 38.29 6.91
N GLU A 10 -14.78 39.02 6.32
CA GLU A 10 -15.07 38.96 4.88
C GLU A 10 -13.84 39.34 4.04
N LYS A 11 -13.08 40.36 4.48
CA LYS A 11 -11.81 40.74 3.86
C LYS A 11 -10.79 39.59 3.92
N ILE A 12 -10.64 38.93 5.06
CA ILE A 12 -9.71 37.79 5.21
C ILE A 12 -10.10 36.63 4.29
N ILE A 13 -11.39 36.30 4.22
CA ILE A 13 -11.91 35.25 3.33
C ILE A 13 -11.59 35.57 1.87
N LYS A 14 -11.79 36.84 1.47
CA LYS A 14 -11.45 37.32 0.13
C LYS A 14 -9.95 37.25 -0.14
N ASP A 15 -9.12 37.62 0.83
CA ASP A 15 -7.65 37.55 0.72
C ASP A 15 -7.18 36.10 0.53
N VAL A 16 -7.72 35.13 1.29
CA VAL A 16 -7.45 33.70 1.12
C VAL A 16 -7.83 33.25 -0.29
N HIS A 17 -9.04 33.58 -0.75
CA HIS A 17 -9.48 33.22 -2.10
C HIS A 17 -8.60 33.86 -3.18
N ASN A 18 -8.20 35.13 -3.02
CA ASN A 18 -7.31 35.80 -3.96
C ASN A 18 -5.95 35.10 -4.09
N VAL A 19 -5.40 34.58 -2.98
CA VAL A 19 -4.14 33.82 -3.05
C VAL A 19 -4.36 32.49 -3.77
N LEU A 20 -5.45 31.78 -3.49
CA LEU A 20 -5.82 30.53 -4.16
C LEU A 20 -6.03 30.70 -5.68
N SER A 21 -6.64 31.81 -6.11
CA SER A 21 -6.93 32.04 -7.53
C SER A 21 -5.75 32.60 -8.32
N LYS A 22 -4.89 33.42 -7.70
CA LYS A 22 -3.74 34.05 -8.38
C LYS A 22 -2.47 33.21 -8.39
N THR A 23 -2.32 32.30 -7.42
CA THR A 23 -1.08 31.53 -7.27
C THR A 23 -1.24 30.15 -7.91
N ALA A 24 -0.68 29.97 -9.10
CA ALA A 24 -0.91 28.78 -9.91
C ALA A 24 -0.46 27.46 -9.25
N GLU A 25 0.61 27.49 -8.45
CA GLU A 25 1.32 26.31 -7.95
C GLU A 25 1.47 26.29 -6.41
N LEU A 26 0.41 26.65 -5.68
CA LEU A 26 0.40 26.44 -4.23
C LEU A 26 0.57 24.96 -3.90
N TYR A 27 1.51 24.64 -3.01
CA TYR A 27 1.76 23.25 -2.62
C TYR A 27 1.46 22.94 -1.15
N ALA A 28 1.35 23.96 -0.29
CA ALA A 28 1.01 23.77 1.12
C ALA A 28 0.12 24.88 1.69
N PHE A 29 -0.65 24.51 2.71
CA PHE A 29 -1.40 25.42 3.57
C PHE A 29 -1.07 25.14 5.04
N ASP A 30 -0.91 26.18 5.85
CA ASP A 30 -0.79 26.00 7.31
C ASP A 30 -1.33 27.18 8.12
N ILE A 31 -1.56 26.93 9.42
CA ILE A 31 -1.95 27.95 10.39
C ILE A 31 -0.70 28.43 11.12
N VAL A 32 -0.40 29.73 11.00
CA VAL A 32 0.80 30.32 11.60
C VAL A 32 0.50 30.78 13.03
N PRO A 33 1.23 30.29 14.06
CA PRO A 33 1.02 30.70 15.43
C PRO A 33 1.32 32.20 15.64
N VAL A 34 0.26 32.97 15.89
CA VAL A 34 0.30 34.40 16.21
C VAL A 34 -0.81 34.69 17.21
N GLU A 35 -0.47 35.19 18.39
CA GLU A 35 -1.43 35.41 19.49
C GLU A 35 -2.36 36.60 19.22
N THR A 36 -1.81 37.70 18.70
CA THR A 36 -2.56 38.94 18.46
C THR A 36 -1.97 39.73 17.30
N ASN A 37 -2.83 40.44 16.56
CA ASN A 37 -2.40 41.27 15.46
C ASN A 37 -1.97 42.66 15.94
N PHE A 38 -0.68 42.85 16.16
CA PHE A 38 -0.11 44.16 16.50
C PHE A 38 0.22 45.04 15.29
N ARG A 39 0.03 44.53 14.07
CA ARG A 39 0.42 45.20 12.82
C ARG A 39 -0.83 45.40 11.96
N ASN A 40 -0.97 46.52 11.26
CA ASN A 40 -2.06 46.70 10.29
C ASN A 40 -1.77 45.91 8.99
N LYS A 41 -1.52 44.61 9.11
CA LYS A 41 -1.20 43.67 8.02
C LYS A 41 -2.30 42.60 7.93
N SER A 42 -2.53 42.10 6.72
CA SER A 42 -3.45 40.97 6.50
C SER A 42 -2.87 39.72 7.17
N PRO A 43 -3.69 38.89 7.85
CA PRO A 43 -3.26 37.62 8.42
C PRO A 43 -3.05 36.52 7.37
N VAL A 44 -3.32 36.82 6.10
CA VAL A 44 -3.10 35.90 4.97
C VAL A 44 -1.72 36.16 4.40
N MET A 45 -0.88 35.13 4.37
CA MET A 45 0.48 35.18 3.87
C MET A 45 0.67 34.21 2.72
N CYS A 46 1.45 34.60 1.72
CA CYS A 46 1.93 33.70 0.68
C CYS A 46 3.45 33.80 0.62
N ILE A 47 4.15 32.75 1.04
CA ILE A 47 5.62 32.68 1.07
C ILE A 47 6.01 31.42 0.29
N GLU A 48 6.82 31.57 -0.76
CA GLU A 48 7.35 30.43 -1.54
C GLU A 48 6.26 29.42 -1.97
N ASN A 49 5.10 29.89 -2.43
CA ASN A 49 3.94 29.07 -2.79
C ASN A 49 3.31 28.26 -1.63
N CYS A 50 3.52 28.68 -0.38
CA CYS A 50 2.79 28.23 0.79
C CYS A 50 1.79 29.30 1.24
N LEU A 51 0.54 28.91 1.44
CA LEU A 51 -0.49 29.77 2.00
C LEU A 51 -0.50 29.64 3.53
N GLY A 52 -0.25 30.74 4.23
CA GLY A 52 -0.34 30.83 5.68
C GLY A 52 -1.57 31.63 6.12
N LEU A 53 -2.23 31.18 7.19
CA LEU A 53 -3.26 31.95 7.89
C LEU A 53 -2.89 32.11 9.36
N GLU A 54 -2.75 33.34 9.85
CA GLU A 54 -2.41 33.58 11.26
C GLU A 54 -3.50 33.08 12.22
N SER A 55 -3.10 32.47 13.34
CA SER A 55 -4.02 31.76 14.24
C SER A 55 -5.06 32.64 14.93
N TRP A 56 -4.78 33.92 15.17
CA TRP A 56 -5.68 34.83 15.89
C TRP A 56 -7.04 35.03 15.18
N CYS A 57 -7.08 34.93 13.84
CA CYS A 57 -8.32 35.12 13.08
C CYS A 57 -9.08 33.81 12.81
N VAL A 58 -8.44 32.64 12.96
CA VAL A 58 -8.98 31.34 12.55
C VAL A 58 -10.36 31.07 13.15
N LYS A 59 -10.53 31.30 14.46
CA LYS A 59 -11.82 31.04 15.14
C LYS A 59 -12.95 31.88 14.54
N GLN A 60 -12.72 33.17 14.33
CA GLN A 60 -13.75 34.09 13.84
C GLN A 60 -14.08 33.82 12.37
N VAL A 61 -13.06 33.59 11.55
CA VAL A 61 -13.22 33.25 10.14
C VAL A 61 -13.97 31.93 10.01
N TYR A 62 -13.57 30.88 10.74
CA TYR A 62 -14.23 29.58 10.68
C TYR A 62 -15.69 29.65 11.12
N LEU A 63 -15.98 30.29 12.26
CA LEU A 63 -17.36 30.38 12.75
C LEU A 63 -18.27 31.12 11.77
N HIS A 64 -17.83 32.27 11.25
CA HIS A 64 -18.60 33.01 10.25
C HIS A 64 -18.81 32.18 8.98
N SER A 65 -17.75 31.61 8.39
CA SER A 65 -17.88 30.84 7.16
C SER A 65 -18.71 29.57 7.32
N TYR A 66 -18.56 28.87 8.45
CA TYR A 66 -19.36 27.69 8.75
C TYR A 66 -20.84 28.05 8.92
N THR A 67 -21.17 29.07 9.71
CA THR A 67 -22.56 29.51 9.91
C THR A 67 -23.21 29.91 8.58
N GLU A 68 -22.53 30.71 7.77
CA GLU A 68 -23.04 31.12 6.45
C GLU A 68 -23.29 29.92 5.53
N LEU A 69 -22.39 28.94 5.49
CA LEU A 69 -22.56 27.72 4.70
C LEU A 69 -23.70 26.84 5.20
N MET A 70 -23.81 26.66 6.52
CA MET A 70 -24.85 25.79 7.08
C MET A 70 -26.23 26.40 6.92
N ASP A 71 -26.38 27.69 7.22
CA ASP A 71 -27.66 28.40 7.20
C ASP A 71 -28.15 28.70 5.78
N LYS A 72 -27.24 29.04 4.86
CA LYS A 72 -27.61 29.50 3.51
C LYS A 72 -27.41 28.47 2.40
N ALA A 73 -26.52 27.49 2.58
CA ALA A 73 -26.19 26.52 1.53
C ALA A 73 -26.57 25.06 1.86
N CYS A 74 -26.55 24.63 3.12
CA CYS A 74 -26.67 23.20 3.48
C CYS A 74 -28.05 22.79 4.03
N PHE A 75 -28.63 23.53 4.98
CA PHE A 75 -29.89 23.14 5.60
C PHE A 75 -31.10 23.69 4.85
N GLN A 76 -31.82 22.79 4.17
CA GLN A 76 -33.12 23.06 3.57
C GLN A 76 -34.22 23.03 4.64
N THR A 77 -34.26 24.00 5.56
CA THR A 77 -35.47 24.18 6.36
C THR A 77 -36.57 24.76 5.47
N GLN A 78 -37.58 23.93 5.22
CA GLN A 78 -38.83 24.29 4.56
C GLN A 78 -39.34 25.65 5.10
N LYS A 79 -39.62 26.59 4.18
CA LYS A 79 -40.43 27.83 4.34
C LYS A 79 -39.77 29.20 4.64
N LYS A 80 -38.45 29.42 4.71
CA LYS A 80 -37.93 30.80 4.78
C LYS A 80 -36.81 31.07 3.78
N CYS A 81 -37.11 31.98 2.84
CA CYS A 81 -36.24 32.68 1.89
C CYS A 81 -34.92 32.01 1.52
N ARG A 82 -34.85 31.45 0.31
CA ARG A 82 -33.58 31.19 -0.39
C ARG A 82 -32.84 32.52 -0.57
N GLN A 83 -31.94 32.89 0.35
CA GLN A 83 -30.80 33.69 -0.05
C GLN A 83 -29.81 32.71 -0.70
N VAL A 84 -29.96 32.54 -2.02
CA VAL A 84 -29.01 31.77 -2.81
C VAL A 84 -27.69 32.52 -2.77
N LEU A 85 -26.68 31.94 -2.13
CA LEU A 85 -25.31 32.43 -2.27
C LEU A 85 -24.94 32.30 -3.75
N ASP A 86 -24.37 33.35 -4.32
CA ASP A 86 -23.77 33.24 -5.65
C ASP A 86 -22.62 32.22 -5.63
N SER A 87 -22.33 31.62 -6.79
CA SER A 87 -21.36 30.53 -6.91
C SER A 87 -19.96 30.91 -6.41
N GLU A 88 -19.57 32.17 -6.60
CA GLU A 88 -18.28 32.71 -6.23
C GLU A 88 -18.18 32.91 -4.70
N THR A 89 -19.20 33.49 -4.07
CA THR A 89 -19.28 33.58 -2.60
C THR A 89 -19.31 32.21 -1.95
N LEU A 90 -20.08 31.27 -2.50
CA LEU A 90 -20.11 29.89 -2.03
C LEU A 90 -18.72 29.24 -2.08
N LEU A 91 -17.99 29.41 -3.19
CA LEU A 91 -16.64 28.88 -3.36
C LEU A 91 -15.67 29.45 -2.33
N ARG A 92 -15.70 30.77 -2.10
CA ARG A 92 -14.85 31.44 -1.10
C ARG A 92 -15.05 30.87 0.30
N LEU A 93 -16.30 30.72 0.71
CA LEU A 93 -16.66 30.15 2.00
C LEU A 93 -16.24 28.69 2.11
N LEU A 94 -16.48 27.87 1.07
CA LEU A 94 -16.06 26.47 1.05
C LEU A 94 -14.53 26.33 1.14
N ASN A 95 -13.78 27.14 0.39
CA ASN A 95 -12.32 27.10 0.36
C ASN A 95 -11.72 27.31 1.75
N VAL A 96 -12.06 28.44 2.40
CA VAL A 96 -11.48 28.76 3.71
C VAL A 96 -11.96 27.79 4.80
N THR A 97 -13.22 27.37 4.76
CA THR A 97 -13.79 26.46 5.77
C THR A 97 -13.13 25.09 5.70
N LEU A 98 -12.95 24.52 4.52
CA LEU A 98 -12.31 23.21 4.35
C LEU A 98 -10.79 23.26 4.54
N LEU A 99 -10.13 24.39 4.24
CA LEU A 99 -8.73 24.58 4.61
C LEU A 99 -8.55 24.53 6.14
N ILE A 100 -9.43 25.19 6.91
CA ILE A 100 -9.39 25.21 8.39
C ILE A 100 -9.90 23.91 9.01
N ASN A 101 -11.00 23.33 8.52
CA ASN A 101 -11.57 22.10 9.01
C ASN A 101 -12.14 21.22 7.87
N PRO A 102 -11.34 20.28 7.34
CA PRO A 102 -11.76 19.44 6.22
C PRO A 102 -12.62 18.23 6.61
N ASP A 103 -12.83 17.93 7.89
CA ASP A 103 -13.57 16.75 8.34
C ASP A 103 -15.10 17.04 8.37
N LEU A 104 -15.60 17.60 7.25
CA LEU A 104 -16.98 18.08 7.06
C LEU A 104 -17.52 17.54 5.74
N SER A 105 -18.00 16.29 5.72
CA SER A 105 -18.45 15.59 4.50
C SER A 105 -19.51 16.35 3.72
N VAL A 106 -20.41 17.08 4.41
CA VAL A 106 -21.46 17.90 3.78
C VAL A 106 -20.86 18.97 2.86
N LEU A 107 -19.77 19.62 3.27
CA LEU A 107 -19.13 20.67 2.48
C LEU A 107 -18.36 20.10 1.28
N TRP A 108 -17.78 18.91 1.41
CA TRP A 108 -17.21 18.20 0.26
C TRP A 108 -18.29 17.80 -0.74
N ASN A 109 -19.48 17.39 -0.28
CA ASN A 109 -20.60 17.11 -1.17
C ASN A 109 -21.05 18.36 -1.94
N LYS A 110 -21.04 19.54 -1.31
CA LYS A 110 -21.26 20.82 -2.03
C LYS A 110 -20.22 21.07 -3.11
N ARG A 111 -18.94 20.77 -2.87
CA ARG A 111 -17.93 20.83 -3.94
C ARG A 111 -18.21 19.84 -5.07
N LYS A 112 -18.68 18.63 -4.77
CA LYS A 112 -19.08 17.64 -5.80
C LYS A 112 -20.25 18.16 -6.65
N GLU A 113 -21.26 18.76 -6.03
CA GLU A 113 -22.37 19.43 -6.75
C GLU A 113 -21.81 20.48 -7.72
N MET A 114 -20.91 21.35 -7.24
CA MET A 114 -20.27 22.38 -8.08
C MET A 114 -19.44 21.80 -9.24
N VAL A 115 -18.75 20.67 -9.04
CA VAL A 115 -18.03 19.97 -10.13
C VAL A 115 -19.02 19.40 -11.16
N GLN A 116 -20.13 18.82 -10.71
CA GLN A 116 -21.17 18.29 -11.60
C GLN A 116 -21.87 19.39 -12.39
N GLU A 117 -22.00 20.59 -11.81
CA GLU A 117 -22.52 21.80 -12.45
C GLU A 117 -21.47 22.53 -13.33
N LEU A 118 -20.27 21.97 -13.48
CA LEU A 118 -19.16 22.55 -14.26
C LEU A 118 -18.66 23.91 -13.74
N LEU A 119 -18.94 24.23 -12.47
CA LEU A 119 -18.44 25.42 -11.78
C LEU A 119 -17.02 25.23 -11.24
N LEU A 120 -16.60 23.98 -11.05
CA LEU A 120 -15.25 23.59 -10.63
C LEU A 120 -14.69 22.53 -11.57
N ASP A 121 -13.43 22.68 -11.97
CA ASP A 121 -12.75 21.71 -12.82
C ASP A 121 -11.96 20.68 -12.01
N THR A 122 -11.64 19.56 -12.64
CA THR A 122 -10.89 18.45 -12.01
C THR A 122 -9.51 18.87 -11.52
N SER A 123 -8.79 19.71 -12.27
CA SER A 123 -7.42 20.10 -11.96
C SER A 123 -7.36 20.98 -10.72
N SER A 124 -8.23 22.00 -10.65
CA SER A 124 -8.32 22.87 -9.47
C SER A 124 -8.70 22.10 -8.21
N GLU A 125 -9.60 21.13 -8.31
CA GLU A 125 -9.99 20.30 -7.16
C GLU A 125 -8.88 19.34 -6.68
N LEU A 126 -8.10 18.77 -7.59
CA LEU A 126 -6.93 17.98 -7.22
C LEU A 126 -5.85 18.86 -6.56
N LYS A 127 -5.68 20.11 -6.98
CA LYS A 127 -4.81 21.08 -6.31
C LYS A 127 -5.35 21.44 -4.91
N PHE A 128 -6.64 21.71 -4.79
CA PHE A 128 -7.27 22.05 -3.52
C PHE A 128 -7.16 20.92 -2.48
N THR A 129 -7.48 19.68 -2.87
CA THR A 129 -7.34 18.52 -1.98
C THR A 129 -5.88 18.28 -1.56
N ARG A 130 -4.90 18.56 -2.43
CA ARG A 130 -3.47 18.51 -2.08
C ARG A 130 -3.13 19.54 -0.98
N LEU A 131 -3.65 20.77 -1.06
CA LEU A 131 -3.45 21.78 -0.01
C LEU A 131 -4.04 21.34 1.32
N VAL A 132 -5.25 20.79 1.31
CA VAL A 132 -5.89 20.26 2.52
C VAL A 132 -5.05 19.13 3.13
N LEU A 133 -4.61 18.17 2.32
CA LEU A 133 -3.79 17.04 2.75
C LEU A 133 -2.40 17.47 3.21
N SER A 134 -1.87 18.59 2.71
CA SER A 134 -0.59 19.14 3.19
C SER A 134 -0.65 19.53 4.67
N ARG A 135 -1.81 19.98 5.17
CA ARG A 135 -2.03 20.34 6.58
C ARG A 135 -2.57 19.19 7.41
N LYS A 136 -3.59 18.48 6.89
CA LYS A 136 -4.21 17.31 7.53
C LYS A 136 -3.96 16.05 6.71
N PRO A 137 -2.76 15.43 6.80
CA PRO A 137 -2.36 14.31 5.94
C PRO A 137 -3.19 13.03 6.13
N LYS A 138 -3.95 12.91 7.23
CA LYS A 138 -4.85 11.78 7.53
C LYS A 138 -6.33 12.06 7.23
N CYS A 139 -6.67 13.19 6.61
CA CYS A 139 -8.08 13.55 6.38
C CYS A 139 -8.76 12.58 5.39
N ASN A 140 -9.65 11.74 5.91
CA ASN A 140 -10.35 10.73 5.10
C ASN A 140 -11.34 11.35 4.10
N ASP A 141 -12.00 12.46 4.46
CA ASP A 141 -12.91 13.16 3.55
C ASP A 141 -12.17 13.74 2.34
N ALA A 142 -10.99 14.34 2.56
CA ALA A 142 -10.15 14.84 1.47
C ALA A 142 -9.71 13.72 0.52
N PHE A 143 -9.25 12.58 1.06
CA PHE A 143 -8.94 11.40 0.24
C PHE A 143 -10.18 10.85 -0.48
N SER A 144 -11.34 10.83 0.17
CA SER A 144 -12.58 10.33 -0.43
C SER A 144 -13.07 11.22 -1.56
N HIS A 145 -12.99 12.54 -1.41
CA HIS A 145 -13.24 13.50 -2.49
C HIS A 145 -12.24 13.34 -3.63
N ARG A 146 -10.95 13.20 -3.31
CA ARG A 146 -9.89 12.96 -4.30
C ARG A 146 -10.11 11.68 -5.11
N ARG A 147 -10.50 10.57 -4.45
CA ARG A 147 -10.89 9.32 -5.13
C ARG A 147 -12.10 9.48 -6.04
N TRP A 148 -13.09 10.27 -5.62
CA TRP A 148 -14.26 10.57 -6.45
C TRP A 148 -13.86 11.33 -7.72
N ILE A 149 -13.06 12.40 -7.60
CA ILE A 149 -12.55 13.17 -8.74
C ILE A 149 -11.70 12.31 -9.68
N LEU A 150 -10.75 11.56 -9.14
CA LEU A 150 -9.89 10.68 -9.94
C LEU A 150 -10.73 9.58 -10.60
N GLY A 151 -11.72 9.04 -9.88
CA GLY A 151 -12.61 8.00 -10.40
C GLY A 151 -13.45 8.49 -11.58
N THR A 152 -14.02 9.69 -11.50
CA THR A 152 -14.78 10.28 -12.61
C THR A 152 -13.87 10.63 -13.79
N TYR A 153 -12.71 11.23 -13.53
CA TYR A 153 -11.75 11.60 -14.56
C TYR A 153 -11.18 10.37 -15.31
N LEU A 154 -10.75 9.35 -14.57
CA LEU A 154 -10.15 8.14 -15.13
C LEU A 154 -11.13 7.26 -15.91
N ASN A 155 -12.43 7.33 -15.61
CA ASN A 155 -13.46 6.62 -16.36
C ASN A 155 -13.74 7.28 -17.73
N ASN A 156 -13.34 8.53 -17.92
CA ASN A 156 -13.48 9.24 -19.19
C ASN A 156 -12.23 8.96 -20.06
N HIS A 157 -12.37 8.10 -21.08
CA HIS A 157 -11.28 7.46 -21.85
C HIS A 157 -10.34 8.38 -22.67
N GLN A 158 -10.35 9.71 -22.47
CA GLN A 158 -9.49 10.68 -23.18
C GLN A 158 -8.47 11.30 -22.23
N ILE A 159 -7.51 10.51 -21.74
CA ILE A 159 -6.53 10.97 -20.76
C ILE A 159 -5.24 11.38 -21.46
N ASN A 160 -5.19 12.64 -21.93
CA ASN A 160 -4.03 13.20 -22.64
C ASN A 160 -2.76 13.38 -21.77
N TYR A 161 -2.87 13.21 -20.44
CA TYR A 161 -1.77 13.47 -19.48
C TYR A 161 -1.64 12.41 -18.36
N LEU A 162 -1.92 11.14 -18.68
CA LEU A 162 -2.03 10.08 -17.67
C LEU A 162 -0.74 9.87 -16.86
N GLU A 163 0.43 9.91 -17.50
CA GLU A 163 1.71 9.74 -16.79
C GLU A 163 1.96 10.85 -15.77
N SER A 164 1.68 12.11 -16.14
CA SER A 164 1.79 13.25 -15.23
C SER A 164 0.83 13.13 -14.04
N LEU A 165 -0.41 12.68 -14.30
CA LEU A 165 -1.39 12.41 -13.25
C LEU A 165 -0.89 11.32 -12.29
N ILE A 166 -0.36 10.21 -12.82
CA ILE A 166 0.18 9.11 -12.02
C ILE A 166 1.30 9.62 -11.12
N ASN A 167 2.28 10.31 -11.69
CA ASN A 167 3.41 10.86 -10.92
C ASN A 167 2.94 11.84 -9.84
N THR A 168 2.03 12.75 -10.18
CA THR A 168 1.46 13.71 -9.23
C THR A 168 0.75 13.01 -8.07
N GLU A 169 -0.02 11.96 -8.36
CA GLU A 169 -0.77 11.23 -7.34
C GLU A 169 0.14 10.44 -6.39
N LEU A 170 1.18 9.80 -6.93
CA LEU A 170 2.16 9.10 -6.11
C LEU A 170 2.94 10.07 -5.21
N ILE A 171 3.28 11.27 -5.70
CA ILE A 171 3.90 12.33 -4.90
C ILE A 171 2.99 12.77 -3.75
N VAL A 172 1.67 12.88 -3.96
CA VAL A 172 0.72 13.21 -2.88
C VAL A 172 0.70 12.10 -1.81
N CYS A 173 0.77 10.83 -2.23
CA CYS A 173 0.87 9.71 -1.30
C CYS A 173 2.18 9.77 -0.50
N ASP A 174 3.31 10.04 -1.16
CA ASP A 174 4.62 10.20 -0.51
C ASP A 174 4.57 11.30 0.55
N LEU A 175 4.12 12.50 0.16
CA LEU A 175 4.03 13.66 1.04
C LEU A 175 3.18 13.38 2.28
N THR A 176 2.04 12.69 2.12
CA THR A 176 1.13 12.42 3.23
C THR A 176 1.59 11.26 4.11
N ALA A 177 2.29 10.28 3.55
CA ALA A 177 2.91 9.19 4.32
C ALA A 177 4.14 9.67 5.10
N ASP A 178 4.95 10.56 4.53
CA ASP A 178 6.14 11.12 5.17
C ASP A 178 5.76 12.02 6.36
N LYS A 179 4.75 12.89 6.17
CA LYS A 179 4.25 13.78 7.23
C LYS A 179 3.60 13.07 8.41
N CYS A 180 3.17 11.82 8.25
CA CYS A 180 2.48 11.10 9.32
C CYS A 180 2.82 9.62 9.31
N PRO A 181 3.60 9.12 10.29
CA PRO A 181 3.93 7.71 10.39
C PRO A 181 2.67 6.82 10.38
N ASN A 182 2.76 5.68 9.70
CA ASN A 182 1.66 4.72 9.58
C ASN A 182 0.37 5.36 9.03
N ASN A 183 0.48 6.22 8.01
CA ASN A 183 -0.70 6.84 7.39
C ASN A 183 -1.47 5.83 6.51
N TYR A 184 -2.33 5.05 7.16
CA TYR A 184 -3.19 4.07 6.50
C TYR A 184 -4.02 4.68 5.36
N HIS A 185 -4.49 5.93 5.50
CA HIS A 185 -5.30 6.58 4.46
C HIS A 185 -4.49 6.86 3.19
N SER A 186 -3.23 7.32 3.33
CA SER A 186 -2.31 7.50 2.19
C SER A 186 -2.03 6.18 1.48
N TRP A 187 -1.61 5.16 2.22
CA TRP A 187 -1.26 3.86 1.64
C TRP A 187 -2.47 3.15 1.02
N SER A 188 -3.65 3.26 1.63
CA SER A 188 -4.90 2.75 1.08
C SER A 188 -5.32 3.48 -0.20
N HIS A 189 -5.09 4.79 -0.25
CA HIS A 189 -5.33 5.59 -1.46
C HIS A 189 -4.36 5.21 -2.58
N ARG A 190 -3.07 5.07 -2.28
CA ARG A 190 -2.04 4.59 -3.23
C ARG A 190 -2.41 3.23 -3.81
N LEU A 191 -2.78 2.27 -2.95
CA LEU A 191 -3.24 0.94 -3.36
C LEU A 191 -4.49 1.00 -4.25
N TRP A 192 -5.49 1.79 -3.84
CA TRP A 192 -6.70 2.00 -4.64
C TRP A 192 -6.37 2.56 -6.02
N PHE A 193 -5.51 3.57 -6.09
CA PHE A 193 -5.15 4.24 -7.32
C PHE A 193 -4.43 3.30 -8.29
N ILE A 194 -3.42 2.54 -7.81
CA ILE A 194 -2.74 1.54 -8.63
C ILE A 194 -3.72 0.46 -9.14
N ASN A 195 -4.65 -0.01 -8.29
CA ASN A 195 -5.67 -0.97 -8.73
C ASN A 195 -6.63 -0.38 -9.77
N LYS A 196 -6.96 0.91 -9.68
CA LYS A 196 -7.82 1.59 -10.64
C LYS A 196 -7.15 1.67 -12.03
N LEU A 197 -5.84 1.89 -12.08
CA LEU A 197 -5.05 1.97 -13.32
C LEU A 197 -4.96 0.65 -14.09
N LYS A 198 -5.12 -0.51 -13.42
CA LYS A 198 -5.03 -1.84 -14.05
C LYS A 198 -5.94 -2.01 -15.27
N ASN A 199 -7.11 -1.38 -15.23
CA ASN A 199 -8.13 -1.47 -16.28
C ASN A 199 -8.02 -0.33 -17.31
N ILE A 200 -7.01 0.54 -17.20
CA ILE A 200 -6.91 1.78 -17.95
C ILE A 200 -5.64 1.79 -18.81
N ILE A 201 -4.49 1.47 -18.23
CA ILE A 201 -3.21 1.51 -18.96
C ILE A 201 -2.84 0.14 -19.53
N LYS A 202 -1.98 0.16 -20.54
CA LYS A 202 -1.53 -1.07 -21.21
C LYS A 202 -0.77 -1.95 -20.23
N GLN A 203 -0.81 -3.26 -20.46
CA GLN A 203 -0.18 -4.24 -19.58
C GLN A 203 1.32 -3.98 -19.36
N ASN A 204 2.06 -3.62 -20.41
CA ASN A 204 3.49 -3.32 -20.28
C ASN A 204 3.77 -2.10 -19.40
N ASP A 205 2.92 -1.06 -19.50
CA ASP A 205 3.04 0.14 -18.67
C ASP A 205 2.66 -0.17 -17.21
N MET A 206 1.63 -1.01 -17.00
CA MET A 206 1.31 -1.54 -15.66
C MET A 206 2.47 -2.34 -15.06
N HIS A 207 3.14 -3.18 -15.85
CA HIS A 207 4.29 -3.95 -15.39
C HIS A 207 5.45 -3.04 -14.99
N ALA A 208 5.75 -2.01 -15.80
CA ALA A 208 6.76 -1.01 -15.47
C ALA A 208 6.40 -0.25 -14.18
N LEU A 209 5.12 0.09 -13.99
CA LEU A 209 4.63 0.73 -12.76
C LEU A 209 4.77 -0.19 -11.55
N TYR A 210 4.45 -1.48 -11.63
CA TYR A 210 4.66 -2.41 -10.52
C TYR A 210 6.13 -2.53 -10.12
N ILE A 211 7.04 -2.56 -11.10
CA ILE A 211 8.49 -2.57 -10.85
C ILE A 211 8.91 -1.28 -10.14
N LYS A 212 8.45 -0.12 -10.63
CA LYS A 212 8.71 1.19 -10.01
C LYS A 212 8.23 1.24 -8.56
N GLU A 213 7.01 0.75 -8.29
CA GLU A 213 6.41 0.77 -6.94
C GLU A 213 7.05 -0.25 -6.01
N TYR A 214 7.48 -1.41 -6.53
CA TYR A 214 8.30 -2.35 -5.79
C TYR A 214 9.63 -1.69 -5.38
N ASN A 215 10.38 -1.10 -6.31
CA ASN A 215 11.66 -0.44 -5.98
C ASN A 215 11.47 0.80 -5.08
N PHE A 216 10.34 1.47 -5.18
CA PHE A 216 9.98 2.54 -4.25
C PHE A 216 9.72 2.03 -2.82
N SER A 217 8.91 0.98 -2.66
CA SER A 217 8.53 0.46 -1.34
C SER A 217 9.73 -0.07 -0.55
N GLU A 218 10.72 -0.68 -1.20
CA GLU A 218 11.97 -1.11 -0.57
C GLU A 218 12.75 0.11 -0.01
N ARG A 219 13.00 1.12 -0.86
CA ARG A 219 13.67 2.37 -0.44
C ARG A 219 12.92 3.13 0.65
N TRP A 220 11.59 3.03 0.69
CA TRP A 220 10.79 3.63 1.76
C TRP A 220 10.96 2.88 3.07
N MET A 221 10.87 1.55 3.04
CA MET A 221 10.97 0.68 4.22
C MET A 221 12.33 0.80 4.91
N SER A 222 13.42 0.99 4.17
CA SER A 222 14.76 1.17 4.75
C SER A 222 14.89 2.46 5.57
N LYS A 223 14.06 3.48 5.29
CA LYS A 223 13.97 4.73 6.07
C LYS A 223 12.86 4.70 7.13
N HIS A 224 11.84 3.87 6.94
CA HIS A 224 10.63 3.82 7.76
C HIS A 224 10.35 2.41 8.28
N VAL A 225 11.30 1.85 9.03
CA VAL A 225 11.27 0.44 9.49
C VAL A 225 10.06 0.10 10.38
N SER A 226 9.38 1.09 10.95
CA SER A 226 8.16 0.95 11.78
C SER A 226 6.85 1.20 11.03
N ASP A 227 6.87 1.41 9.71
CA ASP A 227 5.67 1.72 8.93
C ASP A 227 4.94 0.43 8.48
N PHE A 228 4.05 -0.07 9.33
CA PHE A 228 3.16 -1.20 9.05
C PHE A 228 2.36 -1.02 7.76
N SER A 229 1.95 0.21 7.45
CA SER A 229 1.14 0.49 6.27
C SER A 229 1.96 0.36 4.98
N CYS A 230 3.22 0.81 5.00
CA CYS A 230 4.17 0.57 3.92
C CYS A 230 4.49 -0.93 3.76
N PHE A 231 4.73 -1.66 4.86
CA PHE A 231 4.96 -3.11 4.79
C PHE A 231 3.77 -3.86 4.19
N HIS A 232 2.53 -3.44 4.48
CA HIS A 232 1.35 -3.98 3.81
C HIS A 232 1.32 -3.62 2.31
N TYR A 233 1.68 -2.38 1.95
CA TYR A 233 1.81 -1.98 0.54
C TYR A 233 2.89 -2.79 -0.20
N ARG A 234 4.01 -3.12 0.46
CA ARG A 234 5.05 -4.01 -0.07
C ARG A 234 4.52 -5.40 -0.40
N GLN A 235 3.66 -5.96 0.45
CA GLN A 235 2.98 -7.24 0.17
C GLN A 235 2.13 -7.17 -1.10
N PHE A 236 1.42 -6.05 -1.29
CA PHE A 236 0.71 -5.78 -2.53
C PHE A 236 1.67 -5.71 -3.73
N CYS A 237 2.81 -5.00 -3.63
CA CYS A 237 3.80 -4.96 -4.70
C CYS A 237 4.30 -6.36 -5.08
N ILE A 238 4.76 -7.16 -4.10
CA ILE A 238 5.25 -8.53 -4.30
C ILE A 238 4.22 -9.38 -5.07
N LYS A 239 2.95 -9.34 -4.64
CA LYS A 239 1.87 -10.10 -5.29
C LYS A 239 1.61 -9.70 -6.74
N ASN A 240 1.81 -8.44 -7.10
CA ASN A 240 1.65 -8.00 -8.49
C ASN A 240 2.87 -8.36 -9.36
N ILE A 241 4.07 -8.48 -8.78
CA ILE A 241 5.28 -8.92 -9.49
C ILE A 241 5.15 -10.38 -9.98
N TYR A 242 4.38 -11.21 -9.30
CA TYR A 242 4.13 -12.60 -9.71
C TYR A 242 3.55 -12.76 -11.13
N ASN A 243 2.86 -11.73 -11.63
CA ASN A 243 2.15 -11.77 -12.90
C ASN A 243 2.92 -11.09 -14.04
N LEU A 244 4.19 -10.72 -13.83
CA LEU A 244 5.01 -10.11 -14.87
C LEU A 244 5.24 -11.08 -16.05
N SER A 245 5.28 -10.51 -17.26
CA SER A 245 5.71 -11.24 -18.45
C SER A 245 7.20 -11.56 -18.38
N ASN A 246 7.67 -12.53 -19.16
CA ASN A 246 9.11 -12.90 -19.22
C ASN A 246 10.03 -11.72 -19.51
N VAL A 247 9.60 -10.80 -20.40
CA VAL A 247 10.36 -9.58 -20.71
C VAL A 247 10.39 -8.65 -19.52
N SER A 248 9.25 -8.43 -18.87
CA SER A 248 9.16 -7.54 -17.70
C SER A 248 9.91 -8.08 -16.49
N TRP A 249 9.95 -9.41 -16.32
CA TRP A 249 10.74 -10.07 -15.28
C TRP A 249 12.24 -9.80 -15.44
N LYS A 250 12.77 -9.88 -16.65
CA LYS A 250 14.18 -9.53 -16.91
C LYS A 250 14.46 -8.06 -16.61
N THR A 251 13.55 -7.17 -17.00
CA THR A 251 13.65 -5.74 -16.65
C THR A 251 13.64 -5.54 -15.13
N PHE A 252 12.82 -6.29 -14.41
CA PHE A 252 12.74 -6.25 -12.96
C PHE A 252 14.06 -6.70 -12.30
N GLU A 253 14.61 -7.84 -12.71
CA GLU A 253 15.92 -8.34 -12.23
C GLU A 253 17.03 -7.31 -12.48
N ASN A 254 17.09 -6.75 -13.69
CA ASN A 254 18.08 -5.73 -14.04
C ASN A 254 17.90 -4.45 -13.21
N SER A 255 16.67 -4.07 -12.87
CA SER A 255 16.40 -2.87 -12.07
C SER A 255 16.92 -2.95 -10.64
N LEU A 256 17.14 -4.16 -10.14
CA LEU A 256 17.67 -4.45 -8.80
C LEU A 256 19.16 -4.82 -8.81
N ASP A 257 19.76 -4.99 -9.99
CA ASP A 257 21.11 -5.55 -10.17
C ASP A 257 21.32 -6.86 -9.38
N ILE A 258 20.31 -7.74 -9.42
CA ILE A 258 20.27 -8.95 -8.59
C ILE A 258 20.10 -10.20 -9.44
N ASN A 259 20.65 -11.31 -8.96
CA ASN A 259 20.37 -12.64 -9.47
C ASN A 259 19.62 -13.44 -8.40
N PHE A 260 18.29 -13.53 -8.52
CA PHE A 260 17.48 -14.19 -7.50
C PHE A 260 17.81 -15.67 -7.33
N ARG A 261 18.19 -16.35 -8.43
CA ARG A 261 18.67 -17.74 -8.37
C ARG A 261 19.86 -17.88 -7.43
N LYS A 262 20.85 -17.00 -7.53
CA LYS A 262 22.03 -17.03 -6.64
C LYS A 262 21.66 -16.81 -5.18
N VAL A 263 20.71 -15.91 -4.91
CA VAL A 263 20.22 -15.66 -3.54
C VAL A 263 19.55 -16.90 -2.97
N LEU A 264 18.66 -17.54 -3.75
CA LEU A 264 18.04 -18.81 -3.38
C LEU A 264 19.10 -19.90 -3.12
N VAL A 265 20.06 -20.08 -4.02
CA VAL A 265 21.13 -21.09 -3.87
C VAL A 265 21.98 -20.83 -2.62
N CYS A 266 22.33 -19.58 -2.33
CA CYS A 266 23.05 -19.22 -1.11
C CYS A 266 22.25 -19.57 0.16
N LEU A 267 20.94 -19.32 0.17
CA LEU A 267 20.05 -19.72 1.26
C LEU A 267 19.99 -21.24 1.42
N LEU A 268 19.89 -21.97 0.31
CA LEU A 268 19.89 -23.44 0.27
C LEU A 268 21.19 -24.02 0.82
N ALA A 269 22.34 -23.58 0.30
CA ALA A 269 23.66 -24.08 0.67
C ALA A 269 23.96 -23.92 2.16
N LYS A 270 23.62 -22.76 2.73
CA LYS A 270 23.80 -22.49 4.17
C LYS A 270 22.95 -23.39 5.08
N ASN A 271 21.86 -23.93 4.57
CA ASN A 271 20.85 -24.63 5.37
C ASN A 271 20.58 -26.07 4.92
N PHE A 272 21.36 -26.65 4.00
CA PHE A 272 21.13 -28.01 3.56
C PHE A 272 21.15 -29.03 4.74
N PRO A 273 20.29 -30.07 4.70
CA PRO A 273 20.32 -31.15 5.67
C PRO A 273 21.66 -31.89 5.63
N LYS A 274 22.29 -32.12 6.79
CA LYS A 274 23.59 -32.80 6.89
C LYS A 274 23.53 -34.27 6.47
N ASP A 275 22.36 -34.90 6.57
CA ASP A 275 22.16 -36.34 6.39
C ASP A 275 21.75 -36.75 4.96
N ARG A 276 21.61 -35.78 4.05
CA ARG A 276 21.39 -36.09 2.63
C ARG A 276 22.71 -35.99 1.90
N THR A 277 23.05 -37.03 1.13
CA THR A 277 24.03 -36.96 0.04
C THR A 277 23.47 -36.03 -1.05
N ILE A 278 23.41 -34.72 -0.78
CA ILE A 278 23.09 -33.72 -1.78
C ILE A 278 24.34 -33.62 -2.64
N GLN A 279 24.30 -34.29 -3.78
CA GLN A 279 25.39 -34.32 -4.76
C GLN A 279 25.41 -33.06 -5.65
N ALA A 280 24.53 -32.08 -5.41
CA ALA A 280 24.47 -30.87 -6.20
C ALA A 280 25.36 -29.78 -5.57
N SER A 281 26.38 -29.34 -6.29
CA SER A 281 27.16 -28.16 -5.92
C SER A 281 26.32 -26.88 -6.10
N GLU A 282 26.76 -25.77 -5.49
CA GLU A 282 26.11 -24.47 -5.72
C GLU A 282 26.09 -24.08 -7.20
N GLN A 283 27.16 -24.41 -7.94
CA GLN A 283 27.25 -24.15 -9.38
C GLN A 283 26.22 -24.97 -10.16
N ASP A 284 26.00 -26.23 -9.78
CA ASP A 284 24.97 -27.07 -10.38
C ASP A 284 23.58 -26.44 -10.19
N LEU A 285 23.23 -26.05 -8.95
CA LEU A 285 21.91 -25.49 -8.64
C LEU A 285 21.64 -24.17 -9.36
N VAL A 286 22.66 -23.34 -9.56
CA VAL A 286 22.52 -22.10 -10.35
C VAL A 286 22.22 -22.42 -11.81
N SER A 287 22.84 -23.46 -12.38
CA SER A 287 22.69 -23.84 -13.79
C SER A 287 21.46 -24.68 -14.12
N TYR A 288 20.73 -25.18 -13.11
CA TYR A 288 19.51 -25.96 -13.33
C TYR A 288 18.44 -25.16 -14.10
N SER A 289 17.71 -25.84 -14.99
CA SER A 289 16.45 -25.31 -15.49
C SER A 289 15.44 -25.14 -14.34
N GLU A 290 14.46 -24.26 -14.51
CA GLU A 290 13.41 -24.02 -13.53
C GLU A 290 12.67 -25.32 -13.16
N GLU A 291 12.43 -26.18 -14.15
CA GLU A 291 11.81 -27.49 -13.95
C GLU A 291 12.69 -28.42 -13.10
N ASN A 292 13.98 -28.54 -13.43
CA ASN A 292 14.91 -29.40 -12.69
C ASN A 292 15.10 -28.90 -11.26
N LEU A 293 15.17 -27.58 -11.06
CA LEU A 293 15.27 -26.98 -9.75
C LEU A 293 14.01 -27.24 -8.92
N MET A 294 12.82 -27.03 -9.48
CA MET A 294 11.57 -27.29 -8.75
C MET A 294 11.40 -28.77 -8.43
N LYS A 295 11.77 -29.68 -9.34
CA LYS A 295 11.80 -31.13 -9.07
C LYS A 295 12.76 -31.48 -7.93
N PHE A 296 13.95 -30.89 -7.90
CA PHE A 296 14.92 -31.10 -6.83
C PHE A 296 14.40 -30.56 -5.48
N LEU A 297 13.86 -29.34 -5.48
CA LEU A 297 13.44 -28.65 -4.26
C LEU A 297 12.17 -29.22 -3.63
N LEU A 298 11.22 -29.62 -4.46
CA LEU A 298 9.88 -30.06 -4.04
C LEU A 298 9.64 -31.56 -4.20
N SER A 299 10.59 -32.32 -4.77
CA SER A 299 10.61 -33.78 -4.89
C SER A 299 9.23 -34.45 -4.75
N TYR A 300 8.36 -34.22 -5.74
CA TYR A 300 6.97 -34.64 -5.69
C TYR A 300 6.66 -35.65 -6.80
N ASN A 301 6.24 -36.85 -6.40
CA ASN A 301 5.66 -37.83 -7.31
C ASN A 301 4.16 -37.49 -7.46
N ASN A 302 3.84 -36.68 -8.46
CA ASN A 302 2.44 -36.32 -8.72
C ASN A 302 1.68 -37.53 -9.26
N SER A 303 0.58 -37.92 -8.62
CA SER A 303 -0.37 -38.88 -9.20
C SER A 303 -1.39 -38.21 -10.14
N CYS A 304 -1.35 -36.88 -10.27
CA CYS A 304 -2.23 -36.12 -11.16
C CYS A 304 -1.41 -35.51 -12.32
N SER A 305 -1.93 -35.58 -13.53
CA SER A 305 -1.30 -35.08 -14.75
C SER A 305 -1.50 -33.57 -14.94
N CYS A 306 -1.72 -32.80 -13.87
CA CYS A 306 -1.87 -31.36 -13.95
C CYS A 306 -0.51 -30.72 -14.27
N ASN A 307 -0.46 -29.91 -15.33
CA ASN A 307 0.73 -29.18 -15.70
C ASN A 307 1.01 -28.09 -14.65
N VAL A 308 2.17 -28.15 -14.01
CA VAL A 308 2.64 -27.11 -13.08
C VAL A 308 3.56 -26.18 -13.86
N ASP A 309 3.21 -24.89 -13.94
CA ASP A 309 4.09 -23.86 -14.50
C ASP A 309 5.32 -23.70 -13.59
N SER A 310 6.35 -24.48 -13.87
CA SER A 310 7.59 -24.54 -13.09
C SER A 310 8.36 -23.22 -13.16
N VAL A 311 8.21 -22.45 -14.26
CA VAL A 311 8.86 -21.14 -14.41
C VAL A 311 8.24 -20.13 -13.46
N SER A 312 6.91 -20.00 -13.47
CA SER A 312 6.20 -19.11 -12.53
C SER A 312 6.46 -19.51 -11.07
N LEU A 313 6.42 -20.81 -10.77
CA LEU A 313 6.68 -21.31 -9.43
C LEU A 313 8.11 -20.99 -8.95
N CYS A 314 9.11 -21.26 -9.80
CA CYS A 314 10.52 -20.98 -9.52
C CYS A 314 10.74 -19.49 -9.21
N ARG A 315 10.24 -18.61 -10.08
CA ARG A 315 10.34 -17.15 -9.91
C ARG A 315 9.74 -16.65 -8.60
N LYS A 316 8.59 -17.18 -8.20
CA LYS A 316 7.96 -16.81 -6.93
C LYS A 316 8.81 -17.23 -5.74
N PHE A 317 9.37 -18.44 -5.73
CA PHE A 317 10.25 -18.89 -4.64
C PHE A 317 11.53 -18.08 -4.58
N GLU A 318 12.14 -17.82 -5.73
CA GLU A 318 13.32 -16.97 -5.88
C GLU A 318 13.09 -15.57 -5.29
N LEU A 319 12.00 -14.91 -5.67
CA LEU A 319 11.62 -13.60 -5.13
C LEU A 319 11.33 -13.64 -3.63
N LEU A 320 10.57 -14.63 -3.15
CA LEU A 320 10.23 -14.73 -1.72
C LEU A 320 11.45 -15.05 -0.86
N CYS A 321 12.41 -15.83 -1.36
CA CYS A 321 13.67 -16.08 -0.66
C CYS A 321 14.56 -14.83 -0.62
N TYR A 322 14.52 -14.01 -1.67
CA TYR A 322 15.14 -12.70 -1.67
C TYR A 322 14.50 -11.76 -0.64
N GLU A 323 13.17 -11.66 -0.60
CA GLU A 323 12.46 -10.88 0.43
C GLU A 323 12.77 -11.38 1.85
N LEU A 324 12.85 -12.70 2.06
CA LEU A 324 13.22 -13.28 3.34
C LEU A 324 14.65 -12.89 3.75
N THR A 325 15.56 -12.80 2.78
CA THR A 325 16.95 -12.38 3.01
C THR A 325 17.01 -10.90 3.39
N LEU A 326 16.38 -10.02 2.61
CA LEU A 326 16.27 -8.58 2.94
C LEU A 326 15.63 -8.35 4.31
N ASN A 327 14.55 -9.06 4.61
CA ASN A 327 13.88 -8.98 5.90
C ASN A 327 14.80 -9.43 7.05
N SER A 328 15.60 -10.47 6.83
CA SER A 328 16.57 -10.95 7.82
C SER A 328 17.68 -9.93 8.08
N GLU A 329 18.16 -9.25 7.04
CA GLU A 329 19.11 -8.14 7.17
C GLU A 329 18.51 -6.98 7.97
N LEU A 330 17.33 -6.51 7.58
CA LEU A 330 16.65 -5.43 8.28
C LEU A 330 16.39 -5.74 9.75
N LEU A 331 15.96 -6.97 10.09
CA LEU A 331 15.74 -7.39 11.48
C LEU A 331 17.03 -7.49 12.30
N ARG A 332 18.17 -7.81 11.66
CA ARG A 332 19.48 -7.80 12.33
C ARG A 332 19.95 -6.38 12.64
N PHE A 333 19.70 -5.44 11.73
CA PHE A 333 20.06 -4.03 11.93
C PHE A 333 19.09 -3.29 12.86
N TYR A 334 17.80 -3.54 12.74
CA TYR A 334 16.73 -2.83 13.45
C TYR A 334 15.93 -3.79 14.33
N LYS A 335 16.47 -4.12 15.50
CA LYS A 335 15.82 -5.02 16.47
C LYS A 335 14.52 -4.41 17.03
N HIS A 336 13.60 -5.26 17.48
CA HIS A 336 12.38 -4.87 18.21
C HIS A 336 11.29 -4.14 17.41
N HIS A 337 11.37 -4.14 16.08
CA HIS A 337 10.32 -3.56 15.22
C HIS A 337 9.33 -4.64 14.75
N GLU A 338 8.12 -4.60 15.30
CA GLU A 338 7.08 -5.60 15.04
C GLU A 338 6.61 -5.66 13.57
N SER A 339 6.61 -4.51 12.88
CA SER A 339 6.27 -4.37 11.47
C SER A 339 7.06 -5.34 10.57
N MET A 340 8.36 -5.46 10.81
CA MET A 340 9.24 -6.33 10.06
C MET A 340 8.98 -7.81 10.33
N TRP A 341 8.63 -8.15 11.58
CA TRP A 341 8.20 -9.51 11.93
C TRP A 341 6.85 -9.87 11.29
N TYR A 342 5.91 -8.94 11.19
CA TYR A 342 4.67 -9.18 10.42
C TYR A 342 4.95 -9.39 8.94
N HIS A 343 5.87 -8.63 8.35
CA HIS A 343 6.28 -8.84 6.97
C HIS A 343 6.98 -10.20 6.78
N ARG A 344 7.82 -10.62 7.72
CA ARG A 344 8.41 -11.96 7.73
C ARG A 344 7.36 -13.06 7.72
N ARG A 345 6.32 -12.93 8.56
CA ARG A 345 5.20 -13.89 8.61
C ARG A 345 4.46 -13.96 7.29
N PHE A 346 4.26 -12.82 6.62
CA PHE A 346 3.71 -12.80 5.26
C PHE A 346 4.58 -13.59 4.28
N ILE A 347 5.89 -13.32 4.24
CA ILE A 347 6.82 -14.01 3.32
C ILE A 347 6.75 -15.52 3.52
N LEU A 348 6.84 -15.99 4.77
CA LEU A 348 6.77 -17.41 5.09
C LEU A 348 5.41 -18.02 4.79
N HIS A 349 4.32 -17.27 5.04
CA HIS A 349 2.99 -17.73 4.69
C HIS A 349 2.86 -17.95 3.18
N GLU A 350 3.33 -17.02 2.36
CA GLU A 350 3.30 -17.18 0.90
C GLU A 350 4.16 -18.36 0.43
N ILE A 351 5.37 -18.55 1.00
CA ILE A 351 6.21 -19.72 0.72
C ILE A 351 5.46 -21.02 1.04
N ILE A 352 4.91 -21.12 2.26
CA ILE A 352 4.24 -22.33 2.74
C ILE A 352 2.96 -22.61 1.95
N GLU A 353 2.13 -21.60 1.67
CA GLU A 353 0.92 -21.75 0.86
C GLU A 353 1.24 -22.20 -0.57
N MET A 354 2.30 -21.67 -1.19
CA MET A 354 2.75 -22.14 -2.50
C MET A 354 3.18 -23.62 -2.47
N MET A 355 3.82 -24.05 -1.39
CA MET A 355 4.15 -25.45 -1.21
C MET A 355 2.89 -26.30 -1.02
N TYR A 356 1.95 -25.87 -0.18
CA TYR A 356 0.66 -26.55 -0.04
C TYR A 356 -0.05 -26.69 -1.38
N ASP A 357 -0.14 -25.62 -2.16
CA ASP A 357 -0.72 -25.62 -3.50
C ASP A 357 -0.04 -26.62 -4.42
N HIS A 358 1.30 -26.67 -4.42
CA HIS A 358 2.08 -27.63 -5.21
C HIS A 358 1.76 -29.09 -4.86
N PHE A 359 1.65 -29.41 -3.56
CA PHE A 359 1.31 -30.75 -3.09
C PHE A 359 -0.20 -31.05 -3.10
N GLY A 360 -1.03 -30.12 -3.60
CA GLY A 360 -2.48 -30.26 -3.64
C GLY A 360 -3.12 -30.25 -2.25
N LEU A 361 -2.54 -29.52 -1.30
CA LEU A 361 -2.98 -29.36 0.07
C LEU A 361 -3.52 -27.95 0.31
N PHE A 362 -4.32 -27.77 1.36
CA PHE A 362 -4.72 -26.47 1.91
C PHE A 362 -5.08 -26.61 3.39
N ARG A 363 -5.10 -25.52 4.15
CA ARG A 363 -5.54 -25.52 5.55
C ARG A 363 -7.03 -25.21 5.69
N HIS A 364 -7.75 -26.03 6.45
CA HIS A 364 -9.12 -25.79 6.85
C HIS A 364 -9.26 -26.04 8.36
N ASN A 365 -9.73 -25.04 9.11
CA ASN A 365 -9.87 -25.09 10.57
C ASN A 365 -8.60 -25.58 11.30
N GLY A 366 -7.42 -25.17 10.83
CA GLY A 366 -6.13 -25.54 11.43
C GLY A 366 -5.59 -26.92 11.04
N VAL A 367 -6.29 -27.68 10.18
CA VAL A 367 -5.88 -29.01 9.71
C VAL A 367 -5.57 -28.98 8.22
N LEU A 368 -4.56 -29.77 7.78
CA LEU A 368 -4.23 -29.94 6.36
C LEU A 368 -5.23 -30.87 5.68
N VAL A 369 -5.75 -30.43 4.54
CA VAL A 369 -6.74 -31.14 3.73
C VAL A 369 -6.27 -31.20 2.28
N LYS A 370 -6.58 -32.29 1.56
CA LYS A 370 -6.28 -32.44 0.13
C LYS A 370 -7.31 -31.70 -0.72
N LYS A 371 -6.87 -30.91 -1.70
CA LYS A 371 -7.71 -30.28 -2.73
C LYS A 371 -8.34 -31.36 -3.60
N SER A 372 -9.64 -31.24 -3.88
CA SER A 372 -10.32 -32.05 -4.88
C SER A 372 -9.98 -31.52 -6.27
N CYS A 373 -9.40 -32.35 -7.13
CA CYS A 373 -9.13 -31.99 -8.52
C CYS A 373 -10.37 -32.26 -9.36
N LYS A 374 -10.86 -31.25 -10.10
CA LYS A 374 -12.02 -31.40 -11.00
C LYS A 374 -11.73 -32.26 -12.24
N TYR A 375 -10.47 -32.32 -12.67
CA TYR A 375 -10.05 -33.01 -13.90
C TYR A 375 -9.51 -34.43 -13.65
N CYS A 376 -8.81 -34.62 -12.53
CA CYS A 376 -8.41 -35.94 -12.06
C CYS A 376 -9.62 -36.57 -11.35
N LYS A 377 -10.53 -37.22 -12.11
CA LYS A 377 -11.61 -38.05 -11.53
C LYS A 377 -10.96 -39.02 -10.55
N THR A 378 -11.38 -38.96 -9.28
CA THR A 378 -10.87 -39.78 -8.19
C THR A 378 -10.94 -41.28 -8.52
N THR A 379 -9.83 -41.85 -8.97
CA THR A 379 -9.55 -43.30 -8.90
C THR A 379 -9.00 -43.71 -7.53
N ASP A 380 -9.18 -42.89 -6.49
CA ASP A 380 -8.79 -43.19 -5.12
C ASP A 380 -9.98 -43.57 -4.22
N LEU A 381 -10.96 -44.30 -4.75
CA LEU A 381 -12.08 -44.86 -3.95
C LEU A 381 -11.67 -46.02 -3.02
N LYS A 382 -10.37 -46.22 -2.74
CA LYS A 382 -9.89 -47.29 -1.84
C LYS A 382 -8.90 -46.87 -0.75
N GLN A 383 -8.50 -45.59 -0.66
CA GLN A 383 -7.67 -45.12 0.46
C GLN A 383 -8.39 -44.06 1.28
N LYS A 384 -8.48 -44.26 2.60
CA LYS A 384 -9.04 -43.27 3.55
C LYS A 384 -8.31 -41.93 3.35
N GLN A 385 -9.06 -40.85 3.19
CA GLN A 385 -8.56 -39.47 2.98
C GLN A 385 -7.43 -39.09 3.96
N ALA A 386 -7.49 -39.58 5.21
CA ALA A 386 -6.45 -39.41 6.22
C ALA A 386 -5.07 -40.00 5.83
N LYS A 387 -5.05 -41.16 5.15
CA LYS A 387 -3.80 -41.81 4.70
C LYS A 387 -3.14 -41.03 3.55
N ILE A 388 -3.95 -40.45 2.67
CA ILE A 388 -3.49 -39.61 1.56
C ILE A 388 -2.92 -38.30 2.11
N ILE A 389 -3.63 -37.64 3.03
CA ILE A 389 -3.13 -36.41 3.69
C ILE A 389 -1.79 -36.68 4.39
N ARG A 390 -1.66 -37.82 5.08
CA ARG A 390 -0.40 -38.22 5.73
C ARG A 390 0.74 -38.41 4.71
N SER A 391 0.49 -39.10 3.60
CA SER A 391 1.50 -39.32 2.55
C SER A 391 1.96 -38.02 1.89
N HIS A 392 1.03 -37.16 1.45
CA HIS A 392 1.38 -35.89 0.81
C HIS A 392 2.01 -34.90 1.81
N GLY A 393 1.53 -34.88 3.06
CA GLY A 393 2.14 -34.10 4.15
C GLY A 393 3.57 -34.58 4.47
N ASP A 394 3.80 -35.89 4.51
CA ASP A 394 5.14 -36.46 4.71
C ASP A 394 6.08 -36.08 3.56
N CYS A 395 5.59 -36.08 2.30
CA CYS A 395 6.37 -35.61 1.15
C CYS A 395 6.71 -34.12 1.25
N LEU A 396 5.73 -33.28 1.60
CA LEU A 396 5.95 -31.85 1.83
C LEU A 396 7.03 -31.61 2.88
N TYR A 397 6.89 -32.21 4.05
CA TYR A 397 7.83 -32.02 5.15
C TYR A 397 9.20 -32.62 4.83
N LYS A 398 9.29 -33.63 3.96
CA LYS A 398 10.56 -34.17 3.46
C LYS A 398 11.13 -33.38 2.27
N SER A 399 10.42 -32.43 1.69
CA SER A 399 10.97 -31.65 0.57
C SER A 399 12.20 -30.86 1.03
N VAL A 400 13.17 -30.69 0.12
CA VAL A 400 14.43 -30.00 0.42
C VAL A 400 14.15 -28.56 0.84
N LEU A 401 13.29 -27.87 0.08
CA LEU A 401 12.96 -26.47 0.35
C LEU A 401 12.31 -26.29 1.73
N PHE A 402 11.38 -27.17 2.11
CA PHE A 402 10.72 -27.07 3.41
C PHE A 402 11.73 -27.18 4.56
N GLN A 403 12.59 -28.19 4.49
CA GLN A 403 13.61 -28.43 5.52
C GLN A 403 14.60 -27.27 5.64
N VAL A 404 15.04 -26.70 4.51
CA VAL A 404 15.90 -25.52 4.48
C VAL A 404 15.21 -24.33 5.15
N ILE A 405 13.95 -24.03 4.79
CA ILE A 405 13.21 -22.89 5.34
C ILE A 405 13.00 -23.05 6.85
N ILE A 406 12.59 -24.22 7.33
CA ILE A 406 12.40 -24.46 8.77
C ILE A 406 13.72 -24.34 9.53
N LYS A 407 14.81 -24.91 9.01
CA LYS A 407 16.13 -24.79 9.63
C LYS A 407 16.61 -23.34 9.67
N HIS A 408 16.40 -22.57 8.60
CA HIS A 408 16.69 -21.14 8.56
C HIS A 408 15.90 -20.39 9.63
N GLU A 409 14.59 -20.61 9.74
CA GLU A 409 13.76 -19.93 10.73
C GLU A 409 14.14 -20.27 12.17
N LYS A 410 14.43 -21.53 12.46
CA LYS A 410 14.92 -21.95 13.79
C LYS A 410 16.18 -21.21 14.18
N LYS A 411 17.17 -21.19 13.28
CA LYS A 411 18.43 -20.49 13.52
C LYS A 411 18.21 -18.99 13.73
N PHE A 412 17.36 -18.37 12.89
CA PHE A 412 17.10 -16.94 12.98
C PHE A 412 16.36 -16.54 14.27
N ILE A 413 15.43 -17.37 14.74
CA ILE A 413 14.73 -17.15 16.02
C ILE A 413 15.71 -17.27 17.19
N GLN A 414 16.59 -18.27 17.17
CA GLN A 414 17.65 -18.44 18.17
C GLN A 414 18.62 -17.24 18.19
N GLU A 415 19.00 -16.72 17.01
CA GLU A 415 19.80 -15.49 16.89
C GLU A 415 19.08 -14.25 17.45
N SER A 416 17.75 -14.32 17.65
CA SER A 416 16.88 -13.19 18.01
C SER A 416 16.16 -13.39 19.35
N GLU A 417 16.67 -14.24 20.25
CA GLU A 417 16.00 -14.62 21.51
C GLU A 417 15.66 -13.43 22.42
N GLU A 418 16.46 -12.36 22.37
CA GLU A 418 16.22 -11.13 23.12
C GLU A 418 15.04 -10.29 22.57
N ASP A 419 14.56 -10.57 21.35
CA ASP A 419 13.43 -9.88 20.75
C ASP A 419 12.11 -10.60 21.06
N LYS A 420 11.25 -9.96 21.88
CA LYS A 420 9.89 -10.45 22.18
C LYS A 420 9.06 -10.76 20.93
N HIS A 421 9.34 -10.10 19.80
CA HIS A 421 8.63 -10.34 18.55
C HIS A 421 9.07 -11.63 17.84
N ALA A 422 10.30 -12.10 18.08
CA ALA A 422 10.77 -13.42 17.65
C ALA A 422 10.00 -14.53 18.35
N VAL A 423 9.76 -14.41 19.67
CA VAL A 423 8.93 -15.36 20.43
C VAL A 423 7.49 -15.39 19.90
N ARG A 424 6.91 -14.22 19.57
CA ARG A 424 5.57 -14.16 18.93
C ARG A 424 5.58 -14.79 17.54
N HIS A 425 6.67 -14.63 16.79
CA HIS A 425 6.85 -15.25 15.47
C HIS A 425 6.92 -16.77 15.56
N GLU A 426 7.68 -17.31 16.52
CA GLU A 426 7.72 -18.74 16.77
C GLU A 426 6.33 -19.31 17.11
N LYS A 427 5.59 -18.63 18.00
CA LYS A 427 4.20 -18.99 18.33
C LYS A 427 3.29 -18.96 17.10
N TYR A 428 3.46 -17.99 16.21
CA TYR A 428 2.73 -17.92 14.96
C TYR A 428 3.02 -19.14 14.06
N LEU A 429 4.30 -19.51 13.89
CA LEU A 429 4.67 -20.68 13.09
C LEU A 429 4.10 -21.98 13.69
N LYS A 430 4.20 -22.12 15.01
CA LYS A 430 3.65 -23.24 15.76
C LYS A 430 2.13 -23.36 15.58
N LEU A 431 1.40 -22.33 16.00
CA LEU A 431 -0.05 -22.39 16.18
C LEU A 431 -0.83 -22.06 14.89
N ILE A 432 -0.37 -21.09 14.11
CA ILE A 432 -1.09 -20.60 12.91
C ILE A 432 -0.66 -21.35 11.66
N GLN A 433 0.65 -21.57 11.46
CA GLN A 433 1.13 -22.42 10.35
C GLN A 433 1.05 -23.91 10.67
N GLY A 434 0.79 -24.28 11.94
CA GLY A 434 0.63 -25.67 12.39
C GLY A 434 1.92 -26.46 12.44
N LEU A 435 3.03 -25.77 12.64
CA LEU A 435 4.38 -26.34 12.65
C LEU A 435 4.82 -26.74 14.07
N ASN A 436 3.89 -27.01 14.97
CA ASN A 436 4.15 -27.32 16.39
C ASN A 436 5.24 -28.38 16.61
N ASN A 437 5.25 -29.44 15.81
CA ASN A 437 6.21 -30.55 15.94
C ASN A 437 7.52 -30.30 15.18
N LEU A 438 7.62 -29.16 14.49
CA LEU A 438 8.69 -28.84 13.55
C LEU A 438 9.47 -27.60 13.95
N MET A 439 8.89 -26.69 14.73
CA MET A 439 9.52 -25.52 15.35
C MET A 439 9.91 -25.86 16.77
#